data_AF-A0A8J4VIB8-F1
#
_entry.id   AF-A0A8J4VIB8-F1
#
_cell.length_a   1.000
_cell.length_b   1.000
_cell.length_c   1.000
_cell.angle_alpha   90.00
_cell.angle_beta   90.00
_cell.angle_gamma   90.00
#
_symmetry.space_group_name_H-M   'P 1'
#
loop_
_entity.id
_entity.type
_entity.pdbx_description
1 polymer ?
#
loop_
_entity_poly.entity_id
_entity_poly.type
_entity_poly.pdbx_seq_one_letter_code
_entity_poly.pdbx_strand_id
1 'polypeptide(L)'
;MRFSLKILCRQPQILKRSLKNRIIPSFDFLTNWLGTVQNSSIAIKRCPAILNAKLDTCVVHNVNLLRENGVPEWNIQALLKQNPRVIVSYRLKEILEKVKEIGFNPLKFRFVHAVYAMVGVNKCKWERKVNAYKRWGLSEEEILLAFRTSPHCILASEDKIMRIMDFLVNKMGLEASLVVKRPQLVSNSLEKGLIPRASAIEVLLSKGLVV
;
A
#
# COMPACT_ATOMS: atom_id res chain seq x y z
N MET A 1 4.78 4.84 -28.24
CA MET A 1 4.03 4.68 -26.97
C MET A 1 2.55 4.94 -27.22
N ARG A 2 1.63 4.01 -26.94
CA ARG A 2 0.17 4.25 -27.05
C ARG A 2 -0.43 4.37 -25.64
N PHE A 3 -1.06 5.51 -25.34
CA PHE A 3 -1.83 5.67 -24.11
C PHE A 3 -3.22 5.06 -24.30
N SER A 4 -3.70 4.30 -23.32
CA SER A 4 -5.10 3.87 -23.32
C SER A 4 -6.01 5.04 -22.95
N LEU A 5 -7.25 5.05 -23.43
CA LEU A 5 -8.26 6.05 -23.05
C LEU A 5 -8.39 6.17 -21.52
N LYS A 6 -8.32 5.03 -20.80
CA LYS A 6 -8.33 4.99 -19.34
C LYS A 6 -7.20 5.79 -18.68
N ILE A 7 -6.01 5.84 -19.29
CA ILE A 7 -4.89 6.66 -18.80
C ILE A 7 -5.19 8.15 -19.03
N LEU A 8 -5.66 8.50 -20.23
CA LEU A 8 -5.96 9.88 -20.58
C LEU A 8 -7.14 10.45 -19.77
N CYS A 9 -8.16 9.65 -19.47
CA CYS A 9 -9.26 10.06 -18.59
C CYS A 9 -8.78 10.30 -17.15
N ARG A 10 -7.85 9.48 -16.63
CA ARG A 10 -7.32 9.66 -15.27
C ARG A 10 -6.32 10.81 -15.17
N GLN A 11 -5.62 11.11 -16.26
CA GLN A 11 -4.57 12.10 -16.27
C GLN A 11 -4.51 12.85 -17.62
N PRO A 12 -5.51 13.70 -17.91
CA PRO A 12 -5.58 14.40 -19.21
C PRO A 12 -4.43 15.39 -19.41
N GLN A 13 -3.81 15.86 -18.32
CA GLN A 13 -2.68 16.78 -18.35
C GLN A 13 -1.45 16.23 -19.09
N ILE A 14 -1.35 14.91 -19.28
CA ILE A 14 -0.28 14.30 -20.10
C ILE A 14 -0.28 14.88 -21.52
N LEU A 15 -1.46 15.15 -22.09
CA LEU A 15 -1.60 15.70 -23.44
C LEU A 15 -1.06 17.13 -23.56
N LYS A 16 -0.91 17.84 -22.43
CA LYS A 16 -0.34 19.20 -22.38
C LYS A 16 1.17 19.20 -22.19
N ARG A 17 1.83 18.03 -22.07
CA ARG A 17 3.27 17.93 -21.83
C ARG A 17 4.03 17.73 -23.12
N SER A 18 5.23 18.34 -23.19
CA SER A 18 6.16 18.11 -24.30
C SER A 18 6.55 16.63 -24.38
N LEU A 19 6.32 16.02 -25.54
CA LEU A 19 6.72 14.64 -25.79
C LEU A 19 8.24 14.49 -25.68
N LYS A 20 9.00 15.35 -26.39
CA LYS A 20 10.46 15.32 -26.45
C LYS A 20 11.13 15.65 -25.12
N ASN A 21 10.60 16.64 -24.38
CA ASN A 21 11.31 17.18 -23.21
C ASN A 21 10.78 16.64 -21.87
N ARG A 22 9.66 15.90 -21.87
CA ARG A 22 9.03 15.41 -20.62
C ARG A 22 8.71 13.94 -20.68
N ILE A 23 7.89 13.54 -21.64
CA ILE A 23 7.32 12.19 -21.68
C ILE A 23 8.40 11.16 -22.04
N ILE A 24 9.15 11.39 -23.13
CA ILE A 24 10.21 10.48 -23.58
C ILE A 24 11.30 10.32 -22.50
N PRO A 25 11.92 11.39 -21.96
CA PRO A 25 12.93 11.25 -20.91
C PRO A 25 12.43 10.50 -19.67
N SER A 26 11.19 10.73 -19.26
CA SER A 26 10.60 10.03 -18.12
C SER A 26 10.38 8.55 -18.42
N PHE A 27 9.98 8.22 -19.65
CA PHE A 27 9.79 6.84 -20.08
C PHE A 27 11.12 6.09 -20.17
N ASP A 28 12.15 6.74 -20.71
CA ASP A 28 13.49 6.17 -20.86
C ASP A 28 14.12 5.91 -19.49
N PHE A 29 14.01 6.88 -18.56
CA PHE A 29 14.42 6.70 -17.17
C PHE A 29 13.75 5.47 -16.53
N LEU A 30 12.42 5.35 -16.65
CA LEU A 30 11.69 4.21 -16.08
C LEU A 30 12.14 2.88 -16.71
N THR A 31 12.43 2.87 -18.01
CA THR A 31 12.85 1.67 -18.75
C THR A 31 14.25 1.23 -18.36
N ASN A 32 15.18 2.18 -18.25
CA ASN A 32 16.53 1.92 -17.77
C ASN A 32 16.50 1.40 -16.32
N TRP A 33 15.66 1.99 -15.48
CA TRP A 33 15.57 1.60 -14.07
C TRP A 33 14.87 0.26 -13.83
N LEU A 34 13.79 -0.02 -14.57
CA LEU A 34 12.96 -1.23 -14.40
C LEU A 34 13.38 -2.38 -15.33
N GLY A 35 14.41 -2.17 -16.15
CA GLY A 35 15.03 -3.14 -17.05
C GLY A 35 14.22 -3.49 -18.31
N THR A 36 12.92 -3.18 -18.37
CA THR A 36 12.09 -3.51 -19.53
C THR A 36 10.99 -2.47 -19.78
N VAL A 37 10.66 -2.28 -21.06
CA VAL A 37 9.53 -1.47 -21.56
C VAL A 37 8.20 -1.93 -20.94
N GLN A 38 8.05 -3.25 -20.74
CA GLN A 38 6.85 -3.83 -20.13
C GLN A 38 6.70 -3.42 -18.66
N ASN A 39 7.78 -3.46 -17.87
CA ASN A 39 7.74 -3.00 -16.49
C ASN A 39 7.44 -1.49 -16.38
N SER A 40 8.01 -0.67 -17.25
CA SER A 40 7.70 0.77 -17.34
C SER A 40 6.23 1.01 -17.66
N SER A 41 5.69 0.26 -18.62
CA SER A 41 4.27 0.35 -19.00
C SER A 41 3.34 -0.05 -17.86
N ILE A 42 3.72 -1.08 -17.09
CA ILE A 42 3.03 -1.54 -15.87
C ILE A 42 3.00 -0.44 -14.80
N ALA A 43 4.12 0.24 -14.57
CA ALA A 43 4.23 1.34 -13.61
C ALA A 43 3.38 2.55 -14.05
N ILE A 44 3.50 2.98 -15.30
CA ILE A 44 2.74 4.11 -15.86
C ILE A 44 1.24 3.84 -15.81
N LYS A 45 0.79 2.62 -16.15
CA LYS A 45 -0.63 2.24 -16.04
C LYS A 45 -1.16 2.36 -14.60
N ARG A 46 -0.32 2.04 -13.60
CA ARG A 46 -0.68 2.15 -12.17
C ARG A 46 -0.73 3.61 -11.69
N CYS A 47 0.23 4.44 -12.13
CA CYS A 47 0.27 5.86 -11.78
C CYS A 47 0.66 6.72 -12.98
N PRO A 48 -0.31 7.13 -13.83
CA PRO A 48 -0.02 7.99 -14.98
C PRO A 48 0.57 9.35 -14.61
N ALA A 49 0.31 9.82 -13.38
CA ALA A 49 0.85 11.06 -12.86
C ALA A 49 2.39 11.10 -12.84
N ILE A 50 3.07 9.95 -12.87
CA ILE A 50 4.54 9.87 -12.95
C ILE A 50 5.11 10.54 -14.20
N LEU A 51 4.37 10.54 -15.32
CA LEU A 51 4.79 11.22 -16.55
C LEU A 51 4.54 12.74 -16.51
N ASN A 52 3.75 13.21 -15.55
CA ASN A 52 3.55 14.64 -15.32
C ASN A 52 4.53 15.21 -14.29
N ALA A 53 4.98 14.39 -13.34
CA ALA A 53 5.98 14.76 -12.36
C ALA A 53 7.26 15.27 -13.06
N LYS A 54 7.96 16.20 -12.42
CA LYS A 54 9.28 16.63 -12.88
C LYS A 54 10.26 15.48 -12.63
N LEU A 55 10.91 15.00 -13.69
CA LEU A 55 11.82 13.86 -13.62
C LEU A 55 12.91 14.10 -12.56
N ASP A 56 13.69 15.18 -12.71
CA ASP A 56 14.84 15.44 -11.83
C ASP A 56 14.41 15.82 -10.41
N THR A 57 13.54 16.82 -10.30
CA THR A 57 13.18 17.41 -8.99
C THR A 57 12.13 16.62 -8.21
N CYS A 58 11.62 15.50 -8.75
CA CYS A 58 10.63 14.68 -8.04
C CYS A 58 10.96 13.19 -8.15
N VAL A 59 11.01 12.62 -9.35
CA VAL A 59 11.19 11.16 -9.52
C VAL A 59 12.60 10.74 -9.12
N VAL A 60 13.62 11.35 -9.72
CA VAL A 60 15.05 11.07 -9.43
C VAL A 60 15.36 11.44 -7.98
N HIS A 61 14.93 12.64 -7.54
CA HIS A 61 15.08 13.07 -6.16
C HIS A 61 14.52 12.06 -5.15
N ASN A 62 13.29 11.58 -5.35
CA ASN A 62 12.66 10.63 -4.42
C ASN A 62 13.28 9.23 -4.46
N VAL A 63 13.82 8.80 -5.62
CA VAL A 63 14.61 7.58 -5.72
C VAL A 63 15.91 7.70 -4.91
N ASN A 64 16.62 8.81 -5.05
CA ASN A 64 17.84 9.06 -4.26
C ASN A 64 17.54 9.15 -2.77
N LEU A 65 16.45 9.82 -2.39
CA LEU A 65 16.01 9.90 -1.00
C LEU A 65 15.77 8.51 -0.40
N LEU A 66 15.16 7.58 -1.12
CA LEU A 66 15.00 6.19 -0.66
C LEU A 66 16.35 5.50 -0.46
N ARG A 67 17.28 5.69 -1.41
CA ARG A 67 18.62 5.10 -1.35
C ARG A 67 19.42 5.64 -0.16
N GLU A 68 19.45 6.95 0.02
CA GLU A 68 20.08 7.64 1.17
C GLU A 68 19.47 7.19 2.51
N ASN A 69 18.20 6.81 2.51
CA ASN A 69 17.53 6.27 3.68
C ASN A 69 17.79 4.77 3.93
N GLY A 70 18.67 4.14 3.15
CA GLY A 70 19.10 2.76 3.31
C GLY A 70 18.18 1.72 2.67
N VAL A 71 17.28 2.13 1.76
CA VAL A 71 16.42 1.19 1.03
C VAL A 71 17.23 0.51 -0.08
N PRO A 72 17.29 -0.83 -0.13
CA PRO A 72 17.99 -1.54 -1.19
C PRO A 72 17.42 -1.24 -2.59
N GLU A 73 18.28 -1.20 -3.60
CA GLU A 73 17.87 -0.88 -4.98
C GLU A 73 16.74 -1.78 -5.50
N TRP A 74 16.79 -3.08 -5.21
CA TRP A 74 15.76 -4.04 -5.60
C TRP A 74 14.39 -3.73 -4.94
N ASN A 75 14.38 -3.22 -3.70
CA ASN A 75 13.17 -2.75 -3.03
C ASN A 75 12.62 -1.50 -3.71
N ILE A 76 13.49 -0.57 -4.13
CA ILE A 76 13.10 0.65 -4.84
C ILE A 76 12.51 0.30 -6.21
N GLN A 77 13.14 -0.61 -6.96
CA GLN A 77 12.62 -1.11 -8.24
C GLN A 77 11.25 -1.79 -8.08
N ALA A 78 11.11 -2.67 -7.08
CA ALA A 78 9.83 -3.32 -6.79
C ALA A 78 8.75 -2.29 -6.44
N LEU A 79 9.09 -1.30 -5.62
CA LEU A 79 8.21 -0.20 -5.25
C LEU A 79 7.80 0.65 -6.46
N LEU A 80 8.74 1.03 -7.32
CA LEU A 80 8.46 1.80 -8.53
C LEU A 80 7.55 1.03 -9.51
N LYS A 81 7.74 -0.28 -9.64
CA LYS A 81 6.91 -1.14 -10.49
C LYS A 81 5.50 -1.32 -9.91
N GLN A 82 5.39 -1.61 -8.61
CA GLN A 82 4.13 -2.01 -7.98
C GLN A 82 3.32 -0.82 -7.46
N ASN A 83 3.99 0.21 -6.92
CA ASN A 83 3.40 1.35 -6.23
C ASN A 83 4.10 2.69 -6.61
N PRO A 84 4.13 3.06 -7.91
CA PRO A 84 4.84 4.26 -8.39
C PRO A 84 4.34 5.57 -7.76
N ARG A 85 3.16 5.56 -7.14
CA ARG A 85 2.62 6.69 -6.38
C ARG A 85 3.55 7.17 -5.26
N VAL A 86 4.34 6.27 -4.67
CA VAL A 86 5.29 6.65 -3.61
C VAL A 86 6.36 7.60 -4.14
N ILE A 87 6.85 7.33 -5.35
CA ILE A 87 7.95 8.08 -5.99
C ILE A 87 7.51 9.48 -6.41
N VAL A 88 6.21 9.73 -6.58
CA VAL A 88 5.68 11.07 -6.91
C VAL A 88 5.13 11.82 -5.70
N SER A 89 5.35 11.30 -4.49
CA SER A 89 4.86 11.94 -3.26
C SER A 89 5.77 13.10 -2.85
N TYR A 90 5.16 14.26 -2.57
CA TYR A 90 5.86 15.41 -1.97
C TYR A 90 6.13 15.24 -0.48
N ARG A 91 5.48 14.27 0.17
CA ARG A 91 5.60 13.98 1.61
C ARG A 91 6.58 12.85 1.91
N LEU A 92 7.35 12.40 0.92
CA LEU A 92 8.15 11.18 1.05
C LEU A 92 9.16 11.27 2.20
N LYS A 93 9.83 12.41 2.38
CA LYS A 93 10.79 12.64 3.47
C LYS A 93 10.16 12.45 4.86
N GLU A 94 9.10 13.19 5.15
CA GLU A 94 8.31 13.07 6.40
C GLU A 94 7.87 11.62 6.65
N ILE A 95 7.42 10.93 5.60
CA ILE A 95 6.95 9.54 5.70
C ILE A 95 8.11 8.60 6.01
N LEU A 96 9.29 8.77 5.39
CA LEU A 96 10.45 7.92 5.65
C LEU A 96 10.93 8.05 7.09
N GLU A 97 11.00 9.27 7.61
CA GLU A 97 11.34 9.57 9.00
C GLU A 97 10.35 8.86 9.94
N LYS A 98 9.05 9.07 9.74
CA LYS A 98 8.01 8.45 10.58
C LYS A 98 7.99 6.92 10.51
N VAL A 99 8.21 6.32 9.34
CA VAL A 99 8.28 4.86 9.20
C VAL A 99 9.50 4.29 9.95
N LYS A 100 10.62 5.01 9.98
CA LYS A 100 11.79 4.65 10.79
C LYS A 100 11.51 4.79 12.29
N GLU A 101 10.87 5.88 12.73
CA GLU A 101 10.46 6.09 14.12
C GLU A 101 9.55 4.98 14.65
N ILE A 102 8.61 4.50 13.83
CA ILE A 102 7.75 3.35 14.16
C ILE A 102 8.56 2.05 14.27
N GLY A 103 9.80 2.03 13.79
CA GLY A 103 10.75 0.93 13.94
C GLY A 103 10.75 -0.06 12.77
N PHE A 104 10.41 0.37 11.56
CA PHE A 104 10.64 -0.46 10.37
C PHE A 104 12.11 -0.37 9.93
N ASN A 105 12.69 -1.52 9.58
CA ASN A 105 14.05 -1.59 9.04
C ASN A 105 14.05 -1.32 7.52
N PRO A 106 14.74 -0.27 7.02
CA PRO A 106 14.83 0.07 5.59
C PRO A 106 15.31 -1.05 4.66
N LEU A 107 16.09 -2.00 5.19
CA LEU A 107 16.62 -3.14 4.44
C LEU A 107 15.55 -4.19 4.13
N LYS A 108 14.43 -4.19 4.84
CA LYS A 108 13.35 -5.18 4.68
C LYS A 108 12.28 -4.66 3.73
N PHE A 109 11.75 -5.53 2.87
CA PHE A 109 10.66 -5.18 1.95
C PHE A 109 9.40 -4.64 2.65
N ARG A 110 9.19 -5.01 3.92
CA ARG A 110 8.07 -4.47 4.71
C ARG A 110 8.16 -2.95 4.92
N PHE A 111 9.37 -2.38 4.92
CA PHE A 111 9.57 -0.94 4.97
C PHE A 111 8.89 -0.24 3.78
N VAL A 112 9.11 -0.73 2.56
CA VAL A 112 8.48 -0.11 1.38
C VAL A 112 6.95 -0.29 1.37
N HIS A 113 6.42 -1.36 1.96
CA HIS A 113 4.99 -1.50 2.20
C HIS A 113 4.45 -0.48 3.21
N ALA A 114 5.19 -0.19 4.27
CA ALA A 114 4.82 0.83 5.26
C ALA A 114 4.83 2.23 4.65
N VAL A 115 5.88 2.57 3.89
CA VAL A 115 5.95 3.83 3.14
C VAL A 115 4.76 3.96 2.18
N TYR A 116 4.47 2.91 1.41
CA TYR A 116 3.30 2.91 0.51
C TYR A 116 1.98 3.15 1.27
N ALA A 117 1.77 2.46 2.39
CA ALA A 117 0.58 2.62 3.21
C ALA A 117 0.42 4.07 3.71
N MET A 118 1.51 4.66 4.19
CA MET A 118 1.57 6.02 4.73
C MET A 118 1.42 7.12 3.67
N VAL A 119 1.83 6.87 2.42
CA VAL A 119 1.55 7.78 1.29
C VAL A 119 0.04 7.87 1.02
N GLY A 120 -0.71 6.77 1.24
CA GLY A 120 -2.16 6.74 1.05
C GLY A 120 -2.98 7.30 2.20
N VAL A 121 -2.39 7.43 3.38
CA VAL A 121 -3.10 7.72 4.64
C VAL A 121 -2.47 8.93 5.34
N ASN A 122 -3.18 10.06 5.27
CA ASN A 122 -2.79 11.27 6.02
C ASN A 122 -3.13 11.12 7.51
N LYS A 123 -2.70 12.09 8.32
CA LYS A 123 -2.89 12.09 9.77
C LYS A 123 -4.35 11.87 10.20
N CYS A 124 -5.29 12.62 9.62
CA CYS A 124 -6.71 12.47 9.96
C CYS A 124 -7.26 11.08 9.61
N LYS A 125 -6.88 10.52 8.44
CA LYS A 125 -7.29 9.16 8.06
C LYS A 125 -6.67 8.11 8.99
N TRP A 126 -5.43 8.31 9.41
CA TRP A 126 -4.76 7.44 10.37
C TRP A 126 -5.53 7.40 11.69
N GLU A 127 -5.80 8.56 12.28
CA GLU A 127 -6.54 8.69 13.54
C GLU A 127 -7.92 8.03 13.47
N ARG A 128 -8.67 8.25 12.38
CA ARG A 128 -9.97 7.60 12.20
C ARG A 128 -9.87 6.07 12.11
N LYS A 129 -8.85 5.54 11.43
CA LYS A 129 -8.61 4.09 11.34
C LYS A 129 -8.20 3.50 12.69
N VAL A 130 -7.33 4.18 13.42
CA VAL A 130 -6.97 3.79 14.79
C VAL A 130 -8.21 3.77 15.67
N ASN A 131 -9.05 4.80 15.61
CA ASN A 131 -10.30 4.86 16.37
C ASN A 131 -11.29 3.75 15.97
N ALA A 132 -11.33 3.37 14.69
CA ALA A 132 -12.15 2.23 14.24
C ALA A 132 -11.72 0.92 14.92
N TYR A 133 -10.41 0.68 15.08
CA TYR A 133 -9.92 -0.49 15.83
C TYR A 133 -10.13 -0.36 17.34
N LYS A 134 -9.92 0.82 17.93
CA LYS A 134 -10.14 1.06 19.37
C LYS A 134 -11.58 0.77 19.81
N ARG A 135 -12.57 0.97 18.93
CA ARG A 135 -13.98 0.60 19.19
C ARG A 135 -14.20 -0.90 19.44
N TRP A 136 -13.23 -1.75 19.07
CA TRP A 136 -13.24 -3.19 19.32
C TRP A 136 -12.32 -3.60 20.48
N GLY A 137 -11.94 -2.65 21.34
CA GLY A 137 -11.14 -2.90 22.53
C GLY A 137 -9.64 -3.02 22.29
N LEU A 138 -9.16 -2.79 21.05
CA LEU A 138 -7.72 -2.84 20.75
C LEU A 138 -6.99 -1.60 21.27
N SER A 139 -5.85 -1.82 21.92
CA SER A 139 -4.96 -0.75 22.37
C SER A 139 -4.23 -0.08 21.19
N GLU A 140 -3.66 1.10 21.40
CA GLU A 140 -2.88 1.77 20.36
C GLU A 140 -1.60 0.99 20.01
N GLU A 141 -0.97 0.38 21.02
CA GLU A 141 0.19 -0.48 20.91
C GLU A 141 -0.12 -1.73 20.08
N GLU A 142 -1.27 -2.36 20.32
CA GLU A 142 -1.75 -3.50 19.54
C GLU A 142 -1.99 -3.13 18.06
N ILE A 143 -2.57 -1.96 17.81
CA ILE A 143 -2.79 -1.45 16.45
C ILE A 143 -1.46 -1.16 15.75
N LEU A 144 -0.49 -0.57 16.47
CA LEU A 144 0.86 -0.35 15.96
C LEU A 144 1.57 -1.68 15.66
N LEU A 145 1.40 -2.69 16.51
CA LEU A 145 1.93 -4.03 16.28
C LEU A 145 1.31 -4.66 15.02
N ALA A 146 0.00 -4.52 14.84
CA ALA A 146 -0.70 -4.98 13.63
C ALA A 146 -0.15 -4.28 12.38
N PHE A 147 0.06 -2.97 12.44
CA PHE A 147 0.65 -2.19 11.36
C PHE A 147 2.09 -2.62 11.05
N ARG A 148 2.93 -2.85 12.07
CA ARG A 148 4.31 -3.37 11.91
C ARG A 148 4.35 -4.78 11.33
N THR A 149 3.32 -5.58 11.59
CA THR A 149 3.19 -6.93 11.03
C THR A 149 2.73 -6.89 9.58
N SER A 150 1.72 -6.08 9.26
CA SER A 150 1.21 -5.93 7.90
C SER A 150 0.66 -4.53 7.68
N PRO A 151 1.46 -3.64 7.05
CA PRO A 151 1.06 -2.25 6.81
C PRO A 151 -0.22 -2.07 5.97
N HIS A 152 -0.65 -3.12 5.26
CA HIS A 152 -1.88 -3.09 4.48
C HIS A 152 -3.15 -3.02 5.34
N CYS A 153 -3.10 -3.35 6.64
CA CYS A 153 -4.28 -3.28 7.52
C CYS A 153 -4.88 -1.87 7.55
N ILE A 154 -4.05 -0.82 7.51
CA ILE A 154 -4.51 0.57 7.52
C ILE A 154 -4.99 1.06 6.15
N LEU A 155 -4.80 0.28 5.08
CA LEU A 155 -5.29 0.66 3.74
C LEU A 155 -6.79 0.38 3.56
N ALA A 156 -7.37 -0.53 4.36
CA ALA A 156 -8.80 -0.82 4.34
C ALA A 156 -9.64 0.40 4.78
N SER A 157 -10.83 0.58 4.20
CA SER A 157 -11.74 1.63 4.64
C SER A 157 -12.20 1.39 6.08
N GLU A 158 -12.63 2.46 6.76
CA GLU A 158 -13.19 2.39 8.11
C GLU A 158 -14.40 1.45 8.14
N ASP A 159 -15.32 1.57 7.17
CA ASP A 159 -16.45 0.65 6.97
C ASP A 159 -16.01 -0.81 6.85
N LYS A 160 -14.99 -1.09 6.02
CA LYS A 160 -14.49 -2.46 5.84
C LYS A 160 -13.90 -3.01 7.13
N ILE A 161 -13.16 -2.20 7.89
CA ILE A 161 -12.62 -2.58 9.20
C ILE A 161 -13.80 -2.96 10.12
N MET A 162 -14.79 -2.09 10.26
CA MET A 162 -15.95 -2.33 11.12
C MET A 162 -16.71 -3.61 10.74
N ARG A 163 -16.97 -3.83 9.44
CA ARG A 163 -17.69 -5.02 8.97
C ARG A 163 -16.93 -6.31 9.17
N ILE A 164 -15.60 -6.30 9.00
CA ILE A 164 -14.76 -7.47 9.26
C ILE A 164 -14.67 -7.76 10.76
N MET A 165 -14.50 -6.73 11.59
CA MET A 165 -14.45 -6.90 13.04
C MET A 165 -15.79 -7.40 13.60
N ASP A 166 -16.93 -6.88 13.12
CA ASP A 166 -18.26 -7.39 13.49
C ASP A 166 -18.43 -8.87 13.13
N PHE A 167 -18.02 -9.25 11.93
CA PHE A 167 -18.04 -10.64 11.54
C PHE A 167 -17.16 -11.53 12.44
N LEU A 168 -15.90 -11.13 12.68
CA LEU A 168 -14.98 -11.94 13.47
C LEU A 168 -15.39 -12.02 14.95
N VAL A 169 -15.76 -10.90 15.57
CA VAL A 169 -16.02 -10.83 17.00
C VAL A 169 -17.45 -11.26 17.32
N ASN A 170 -18.44 -10.63 16.70
CA ASN A 170 -19.84 -10.83 17.08
C ASN A 170 -20.45 -12.08 16.44
N LYS A 171 -20.08 -12.41 15.19
CA LYS A 171 -20.67 -13.57 14.48
C LYS A 171 -19.90 -14.86 14.70
N MET A 172 -18.57 -14.79 14.71
CA MET A 172 -17.71 -15.98 14.89
C MET A 172 -17.25 -16.18 16.33
N GLY A 173 -17.51 -15.23 17.25
CA GLY A 173 -17.08 -15.33 18.65
C GLY A 173 -15.57 -15.27 18.85
N LEU A 174 -14.80 -14.75 17.89
CA LEU A 174 -13.34 -14.68 17.97
C LEU A 174 -12.89 -13.43 18.72
N GLU A 175 -11.77 -13.53 19.43
CA GLU A 175 -11.17 -12.37 20.08
C GLU A 175 -10.71 -11.31 19.06
N ALA A 176 -10.94 -10.03 19.37
CA ALA A 176 -10.43 -8.91 18.58
C ALA A 176 -8.90 -8.96 18.37
N SER A 177 -8.17 -9.49 19.37
CA SER A 177 -6.72 -9.71 19.36
C SER A 177 -6.24 -10.55 18.15
N LEU A 178 -7.12 -11.36 17.56
CA LEU A 178 -6.82 -12.15 16.36
C LEU A 178 -6.38 -11.26 15.19
N VAL A 179 -6.98 -10.08 15.05
CA VAL A 179 -6.61 -9.15 13.96
C VAL A 179 -5.22 -8.55 14.18
N VAL A 180 -4.74 -8.46 15.42
CA VAL A 180 -3.36 -8.06 15.71
C VAL A 180 -2.39 -9.16 15.27
N LYS A 181 -2.73 -10.42 15.58
CA LYS A 181 -1.94 -11.61 15.19
C LYS A 181 -1.96 -11.86 13.68
N ARG A 182 -3.07 -11.53 13.01
CA ARG A 182 -3.31 -11.75 11.57
C ARG A 182 -3.92 -10.53 10.86
N PRO A 183 -3.20 -9.39 10.73
CA PRO A 183 -3.80 -8.15 10.22
C PRO A 183 -4.18 -8.21 8.73
N GLN A 184 -3.70 -9.23 8.02
CA GLN A 184 -4.07 -9.50 6.63
C GLN A 184 -5.56 -9.85 6.47
N LEU A 185 -6.22 -10.32 7.52
CA LEU A 185 -7.67 -10.60 7.51
C LEU A 185 -8.48 -9.39 7.04
N VAL A 186 -8.10 -8.19 7.48
CA VAL A 186 -8.75 -6.93 7.12
C VAL A 186 -8.58 -6.59 5.63
N SER A 187 -7.55 -7.14 4.98
CA SER A 187 -7.33 -6.95 3.54
C SER A 187 -8.21 -7.86 2.68
N ASN A 188 -8.72 -8.96 3.21
CA ASN A 188 -9.53 -9.92 2.46
C ASN A 188 -10.93 -9.37 2.11
N SER A 189 -11.58 -9.96 1.11
CA SER A 189 -13.02 -9.71 0.90
C SER A 189 -13.80 -10.44 2.00
N LEU A 190 -14.74 -9.74 2.63
CA LEU A 190 -15.59 -10.33 3.64
C LEU A 190 -16.51 -11.38 2.99
N GLU A 191 -17.25 -10.98 1.97
CA GLU A 191 -18.31 -11.75 1.32
C GLU A 191 -17.76 -12.87 0.44
N LYS A 192 -16.71 -12.60 -0.34
CA LYS A 192 -16.12 -13.57 -1.26
C LYS A 192 -14.98 -14.36 -0.64
N GLY A 193 -14.61 -14.06 0.60
CA GLY A 193 -13.36 -14.53 1.19
C GLY A 193 -13.49 -15.07 2.60
N LEU A 194 -13.86 -14.22 3.55
CA LEU A 194 -13.90 -14.61 4.97
C LEU A 194 -15.12 -15.47 5.28
N ILE A 195 -16.31 -15.05 4.87
CA ILE A 195 -17.57 -15.76 5.12
C ILE A 195 -17.53 -17.20 4.57
N PRO A 196 -17.19 -17.45 3.28
CA PRO A 196 -17.19 -18.81 2.75
C PRO A 196 -16.19 -19.74 3.46
N ARG A 197 -15.04 -19.20 3.89
CA ARG A 197 -14.03 -19.98 4.61
C ARG A 197 -14.48 -20.31 6.04
N ALA A 198 -15.11 -19.35 6.71
CA ALA A 198 -15.66 -19.57 8.04
C ALA A 198 -16.75 -20.65 8.01
N SER A 199 -17.69 -20.58 7.06
CA SER A 199 -18.73 -21.62 6.90
C SER A 199 -18.14 -23.00 6.61
N ALA A 200 -17.08 -23.07 5.78
CA ALA A 200 -16.37 -24.34 5.56
C ALA A 200 -15.73 -24.88 6.84
N ILE A 201 -15.11 -24.02 7.65
CA ILE A 201 -14.51 -24.39 8.94
C ILE A 201 -15.59 -24.87 9.93
N GLU A 202 -16.72 -24.18 10.02
CA GLU A 202 -17.86 -24.59 10.87
C GLU A 202 -18.38 -25.98 10.48
N VAL A 203 -18.49 -26.27 9.18
CA VAL A 203 -18.86 -27.60 8.70
C VAL A 203 -17.81 -28.65 9.09
N LEU A 204 -16.52 -28.34 8.96
CA LEU A 204 -15.46 -29.27 9.37
C LEU A 204 -15.45 -29.52 10.88
N LEU A 205 -15.67 -28.49 11.69
CA LEU A 205 -15.81 -28.58 13.16
C LEU A 205 -17.00 -29.46 13.54
N SER A 206 -18.16 -29.27 12.90
CA SER A 206 -19.36 -30.10 13.14
C SER A 206 -19.15 -31.58 12.82
N LYS A 207 -18.14 -31.90 11.99
CA LYS A 207 -17.75 -33.26 11.61
C LYS A 207 -16.55 -33.80 12.40
N GLY A 208 -15.99 -33.02 13.33
CA GLY A 208 -14.80 -33.38 14.09
C GLY A 208 -13.52 -33.53 13.24
N LEU A 209 -13.46 -32.90 12.07
CA LEU A 209 -12.31 -33.01 11.13
C LEU A 209 -11.21 -31.99 11.39
N VAL A 210 -11.50 -30.97 12.21
CA VAL A 210 -10.56 -29.94 12.67
C VAL A 210 -10.83 -29.69 14.15
N VAL A 211 -9.79 -29.29 14.87
CA VAL A 211 -9.79 -29.00 16.31
C VAL A 211 -9.60 -27.51 16.53
#